data_AF-A0A318Y243-F1
#
_entry.id   AF-A0A318Y243-F1
#
_cell.length_a   1.000
_cell.length_b   1.000
_cell.length_c   1.000
_cell.angle_alpha   90.00
_cell.angle_beta   90.00
_cell.angle_gamma   90.00
#
_symmetry.space_group_name_H-M   'P 1'
#
loop_
_entity.id
_entity.type
_entity.pdbx_description
1 polymer ?
#
loop_
_entity_poly.entity_id
_entity_poly.type
_entity_poly.pdbx_seq_one_letter_code
_entity_poly.pdbx_strand_id
1 'polypeptide(L)' 'KSPARTFILFIFKKNNNLYLYIDDRGLNKIFIKNYYFLFFILKILDKVSDSKYFLKINIKDTYY' A
#
# COMPACT_ATOMS: atom_id res chain seq x y z
N LYS A 1 -1.80 4.82 28.44
CA LYS A 1 -0.78 5.56 27.63
C LYS A 1 0.01 4.53 26.83
N SER A 2 0.25 4.76 25.53
CA SER A 2 1.09 3.87 24.72
C SER A 2 2.56 3.96 25.20
N PRO A 3 3.29 2.83 25.30
CA PRO A 3 4.71 2.82 25.62
C PRO A 3 5.60 3.22 24.44
N ALA A 4 5.07 3.16 23.21
CA ALA A 4 5.78 3.52 21.99
C ALA A 4 5.23 4.83 21.39
N ARG A 5 6.11 5.59 20.76
CA ARG A 5 5.80 6.85 20.07
C ARG A 5 6.37 6.79 18.65
N THR A 6 5.66 7.39 17.71
CA THR A 6 6.12 7.56 16.34
C THR A 6 5.87 9.00 15.89
N PHE A 7 6.60 9.43 14.87
CA PHE A 7 6.43 10.75 14.27
C PHE A 7 5.21 10.78 13.35
N ILE A 8 4.52 11.91 13.35
CA ILE A 8 3.46 12.22 12.40
C ILE A 8 3.99 13.33 11.49
N LEU A 9 3.87 13.12 10.19
CA LEU A 9 4.29 14.02 9.13
C LEU A 9 3.04 14.48 8.38
N PHE A 10 2.99 15.76 8.02
CA PHE A 10 1.96 16.29 7.12
C PHE A 10 2.55 16.49 5.74
N ILE A 11 1.95 15.83 4.74
CA ILE A 11 2.42 15.85 3.36
C ILE A 11 1.38 16.59 2.52
N PHE A 12 1.82 17.67 1.88
CA PHE A 12 1.01 18.39 0.91
C PHE A 12 1.09 17.69 -0.45
N LYS A 13 -0.05 17.37 -1.05
CA LYS A 13 -0.13 16.72 -2.37
C LYS A 13 -0.59 17.73 -3.44
N LYS A 14 -0.39 17.38 -4.71
CA LYS A 14 -0.74 18.21 -5.88
C LYS A 14 -2.22 18.59 -5.97
N ASN A 15 -3.11 17.86 -5.29
CA ASN A 15 -4.54 18.17 -5.19
C ASN A 15 -4.85 19.19 -4.07
N ASN A 16 -3.84 19.89 -3.56
CA ASN A 16 -3.92 20.85 -2.46
C ASN A 16 -4.42 20.27 -1.12
N ASN A 17 -4.49 18.94 -1.01
CA ASN A 17 -4.90 18.27 0.21
C ASN A 17 -3.68 17.97 1.08
N LEU A 18 -3.85 18.13 2.39
CA LEU A 18 -2.89 17.76 3.42
C LEU A 18 -3.17 16.32 3.86
N TYR A 19 -2.17 15.46 3.81
CA TYR A 19 -2.28 14.07 4.25
C TYR A 19 -1.47 13.87 5.52
N LEU A 20 -2.07 13.18 6.49
CA LEU A 20 -1.39 12.71 7.68
C LEU A 20 -0.63 11.42 7.34
N TYR A 21 0.66 11.39 7.59
CA TYR A 21 1.54 10.25 7.39
C TYR A 21 2.19 9.85 8.71
N ILE A 22 2.10 8.57 9.07
CA ILE A 22 2.70 8.02 10.29
C ILE A 22 4.06 7.42 9.90
N ASP A 23 5.14 7.83 10.57
CA ASP A 23 6.49 7.31 10.31
C ASP A 23 6.69 5.93 10.94
N ASP A 24 6.25 4.89 10.26
CA ASP A 24 6.33 3.50 10.70
C ASP A 24 7.71 2.86 10.50
N ARG A 25 8.71 3.58 9.98
CA ARG A 25 10.05 3.03 9.67
C ARG A 25 10.72 2.37 10.87
N GLY A 26 10.55 2.95 12.06
CA GLY A 26 11.06 2.37 13.31
C GLY A 26 10.36 1.04 13.65
N LEU A 27 9.03 0.99 13.47
CA LEU A 27 8.22 -0.19 13.72
C LEU A 27 8.51 -1.31 12.70
N ASN A 28 8.64 -0.96 11.42
CA ASN A 28 8.91 -1.90 10.32
C ASN A 28 10.27 -2.62 10.44
N LYS A 29 11.21 -2.09 11.24
CA LYS A 29 12.47 -2.78 11.56
C LYS A 29 12.33 -3.84 12.64
N ILE A 30 11.33 -3.69 13.51
CA ILE A 30 11.09 -4.58 14.66
C ILE A 30 10.11 -5.70 14.29
N PHE A 31 9.18 -5.42 13.37
CA PHE A 31 8.19 -6.41 12.94
C PHE A 31 8.80 -7.60 12.20
N ILE A 32 8.31 -8.79 12.53
CA ILE A 32 8.54 -10.01 11.75
C ILE A 32 7.78 -9.86 10.43
N LYS A 33 8.52 -9.87 9.32
CA LYS A 33 7.94 -9.75 7.98
C LYS A 33 7.26 -11.05 7.59
N ASN A 34 5.96 -10.98 7.35
CA ASN A 34 5.20 -12.09 6.80
C ASN A 34 5.20 -12.00 5.27
N TYR A 35 6.15 -12.68 4.64
CA TYR A 35 6.34 -12.64 3.20
C TYR A 35 5.33 -13.53 2.50
N TYR A 36 4.39 -12.91 1.80
CA TYR A 36 3.50 -13.59 0.87
C TYR A 36 3.99 -13.38 -0.56
N PHE A 37 3.78 -14.37 -1.42
CA PHE A 37 4.08 -14.22 -2.84
C PHE A 37 3.14 -13.19 -3.45
N LEU A 38 3.66 -12.01 -3.74
CA LEU A 38 3.00 -11.07 -4.63
C LEU A 38 3.17 -11.60 -6.06
N PHE A 39 2.06 -11.86 -6.75
CA PHE A 39 2.13 -12.29 -8.14
C PHE A 39 2.81 -11.20 -8.98
N PHE A 40 3.87 -11.58 -9.68
CA PHE A 40 4.58 -10.69 -10.58
C PHE A 40 3.62 -10.15 -11.64
N ILE A 41 3.61 -8.83 -11.85
CA ILE A 41 2.63 -8.16 -12.73
C ILE A 41 2.65 -8.78 -14.14
N LEU A 42 3.84 -9.08 -14.69
CA LEU A 42 3.92 -9.72 -16.02
C LEU A 42 3.24 -11.10 -16.05
N LYS A 43 3.38 -11.90 -14.99
CA LYS A 43 2.73 -13.22 -14.91
C LYS A 43 1.20 -13.12 -14.85
N ILE A 44 0.67 -12.04 -14.27
CA ILE A 44 -0.77 -11.75 -14.30
C ILE A 44 -1.18 -11.35 -15.72
N LEU A 45 -0.40 -10.47 -16.37
CA LEU A 45 -0.67 -10.00 -17.73
C LEU A 45 -0.62 -11.14 -18.76
N ASP A 46 0.38 -12.02 -18.68
CA ASP A 46 0.50 -13.20 -19.55
C ASP A 46 -0.72 -14.12 -19.42
N LYS A 47 -1.30 -14.24 -18.21
CA LYS A 47 -2.51 -15.05 -17.99
C LYS A 47 -3.77 -14.46 -18.62
N VAL A 48 -3.79 -13.15 -18.85
CA VAL A 48 -4.97 -12.45 -19.36
C VAL A 48 -4.77 -11.92 -20.79
N SER A 49 -3.60 -12.16 -21.41
CA SER A 49 -3.25 -11.63 -22.73
C SER A 49 -4.23 -12.06 -23.83
N ASP A 50 -4.73 -13.28 -23.74
CA ASP A 50 -5.62 -13.87 -24.76
C ASP A 50 -7.10 -13.58 -24.47
N SER A 51 -7.40 -12.82 -23.42
CA SER A 51 -8.78 -12.48 -23.07
C SER A 51 -9.30 -11.31 -23.92
N LYS A 52 -10.52 -11.45 -24.42
CA LYS A 52 -11.17 -10.46 -25.30
C LYS A 52 -11.79 -9.29 -24.55
N TYR A 53 -12.15 -9.51 -23.28
CA TYR A 53 -12.82 -8.53 -22.43
C TYR A 53 -12.16 -8.50 -21.06
N PHE A 54 -11.94 -7.30 -20.54
CA PHE A 54 -11.30 -7.07 -19.25
C PHE A 54 -12.23 -6.28 -18.34
N LEU A 55 -12.22 -6.63 -17.05
CA LEU A 55 -12.89 -5.85 -16.01
C LEU A 55 -11.84 -5.40 -14.98
N LYS A 56 -11.76 -4.09 -14.76
CA LYS A 56 -10.90 -3.51 -13.72
C LYS A 56 -11.77 -3.00 -12.58
N ILE A 57 -11.67 -3.66 -11.44
CA ILE A 57 -12.32 -3.24 -10.19
C ILE A 57 -11.28 -2.49 -9.36
N ASN A 58 -11.61 -1.27 -8.95
CA ASN A 58 -10.78 -0.49 -8.03
C ASN A 58 -11.44 -0.47 -6.66
N ILE A 59 -10.87 -1.19 -5.70
CA ILE A 59 -11.34 -1.19 -4.32
C ILE A 59 -10.78 0.06 -3.64
N LYS A 60 -11.67 0.91 -3.13
CA LYS A 60 -11.28 2.09 -2.33
C LYS A 60 -11.07 1.65 -0.89
N ASP A 61 -10.21 2.37 -0.18
CA ASP A 61 -10.00 2.19 1.25
C ASP A 61 -9.58 0.76 1.66
N THR A 62 -8.73 0.09 0.86
CA THR A 62 -8.27 -1.28 1.16
C THR A 62 -7.37 -1.38 2.39
N TYR A 63 -6.82 -0.25 2.83
CA TYR A 63 -5.87 -0.17 3.94
C TYR A 63 -6.37 0.71 5.09
N TYR A 64 -7.50 1.40 4.89
CA TYR A 64 -8.12 2.29 5.87
C TYR A 64 -9.35 1.61 6.45
#